data_AF-K9XQT9-F1
#
_entry.id   AF-K9XQT9-F1
#
_cell.length_a   1.000
_cell.length_b   1.000
_cell.length_c   1.000
_cell.angle_alpha   90.00
_cell.angle_beta   90.00
_cell.angle_gamma   90.00
#
_symmetry.space_group_name_H-M   'P 1'
#
loop_
_entity.id
_entity.type
_entity.pdbx_description
1 polymer ?
#
loop_
_entity_poly.entity_id
_entity_poly.type
_entity_poly.pdbx_seq_one_letter_code
_entity_poly.pdbx_strand_id
1 'polypeptide(L)'
;MKIPTDLSTYTQWSGILTLVLLLITILAFILGLGFRFRLFGATSFMAVVTASIFALSLGLFVHTEIPGAIRYSLVYDNGANQAVVAVSPEIEESQIEPTLRQAANNLYSFGRNGRDGENKFTIKLRTLLHPEPGISVPLYLGQIKRSLSSREDDNMQIEIFTQNIAQLKEAQAKSVSS
;
A
#
# COMPACT_ATOMS: atom_id res chain seq x y z
N MET A 1 16.05 0.32 -16.00
CA MET A 1 15.24 1.52 -16.32
C MET A 1 14.20 1.68 -15.21
N LYS A 2 14.28 2.74 -14.38
CA LYS A 2 13.26 3.01 -13.36
C LYS A 2 12.10 3.73 -14.03
N ILE A 3 10.96 3.07 -14.22
CA ILE A 3 9.76 3.70 -14.76
C ILE A 3 9.14 4.51 -13.61
N PRO A 4 8.93 5.84 -13.74
CA PRO A 4 8.20 6.61 -12.75
C PRO A 4 6.82 5.98 -12.54
N THR A 5 6.44 5.70 -11.29
CA THR A 5 5.11 5.17 -10.92
C THR A 5 4.09 6.28 -10.65
N ASP A 6 4.53 7.54 -10.70
CA ASP A 6 3.68 8.70 -10.44
C ASP A 6 2.84 9.05 -11.68
N LEU A 7 1.56 8.66 -11.62
CA LEU A 7 0.56 8.97 -12.64
C LEU A 7 0.33 10.48 -12.82
N SER A 8 0.63 11.31 -11.82
CA SER A 8 0.50 12.77 -11.91
C SER A 8 1.41 13.34 -13.01
N THR A 9 2.66 12.87 -13.06
CA THR A 9 3.62 13.29 -14.09
C THR A 9 3.12 12.94 -15.50
N TYR A 10 2.57 11.74 -15.69
CA TYR A 10 2.01 11.33 -16.99
C TYR A 10 0.76 12.11 -17.36
N THR A 11 -0.10 12.44 -16.39
CA THR A 11 -1.26 13.31 -16.62
C THR A 11 -0.83 14.67 -17.17
N GLN A 12 0.20 15.29 -16.58
CA GLN A 12 0.69 16.61 -17.03
C GLN A 12 1.18 16.57 -18.48
N TRP A 13 2.05 15.62 -18.81
CA TRP A 13 2.58 15.47 -20.17
C TRP A 13 1.49 15.11 -21.18
N SER A 14 0.57 14.23 -20.82
CA SER A 14 -0.59 13.87 -21.62
C SER A 14 -1.48 15.08 -21.88
N GLY A 15 -1.73 15.91 -20.87
CA GLY A 15 -2.51 17.15 -20.99
C GLY A 15 -1.85 18.18 -21.89
N ILE A 16 -0.53 18.40 -21.75
CA ILE A 16 0.23 19.29 -22.63
C ILE A 16 0.12 18.82 -24.08
N LEU A 17 0.33 17.52 -24.33
CA LEU A 17 0.23 16.95 -25.68
C LEU A 17 -1.17 17.15 -26.27
N THR A 18 -2.23 16.91 -25.50
CA THR A 18 -3.61 17.13 -25.91
C THR A 18 -3.87 18.59 -26.31
N LEU A 19 -3.38 19.55 -25.52
CA LEU A 19 -3.51 20.98 -25.83
C LEU A 19 -2.74 21.37 -27.10
N VAL A 20 -1.52 20.86 -27.29
CA VAL A 20 -0.75 21.10 -28.51
C VAL A 20 -1.48 20.53 -29.74
N LEU A 21 -2.00 19.30 -29.64
CA LEU A 21 -2.79 18.70 -30.71
C LEU A 21 -4.06 19.49 -31.00
N LEU A 22 -4.72 20.03 -29.98
CA LEU A 22 -5.89 20.89 -30.15
C LEU A 22 -5.56 22.16 -30.93
N LEU A 23 -4.45 22.82 -30.59
CA LEU A 23 -3.99 24.01 -31.32
C LEU A 23 -3.67 23.70 -32.79
N ILE A 24 -2.98 22.59 -33.05
CA ILE A 24 -2.66 22.14 -34.42
C ILE A 24 -3.95 21.82 -35.19
N THR A 25 -4.92 21.15 -34.54
CA THR A 25 -6.23 20.86 -35.14
C THR A 25 -6.95 22.13 -35.52
N ILE A 26 -7.03 23.13 -34.62
CA ILE A 26 -7.65 24.42 -34.92
C ILE A 26 -6.95 25.10 -36.10
N LEU A 27 -5.62 25.13 -36.13
CA LEU A 27 -4.85 25.69 -37.24
C LEU A 27 -5.13 24.95 -38.56
N ALA A 28 -5.27 23.62 -38.52
CA ALA A 28 -5.60 22.83 -39.69
C ALA A 28 -7.00 23.12 -40.24
N PHE A 29 -7.96 23.46 -39.38
CA PHE A 29 -9.28 23.93 -39.81
C PHE A 29 -9.21 25.32 -40.46
N ILE A 30 -8.44 26.25 -39.87
CA ILE A 30 -8.25 27.61 -40.41
C ILE A 30 -7.58 27.57 -41.80
N LEU A 31 -6.54 26.75 -41.95
CA LEU A 31 -5.79 26.61 -43.21
C LEU A 31 -6.49 25.70 -44.23
N GLY A 32 -7.63 25.09 -43.90
CA GLY A 32 -8.38 24.23 -44.82
C GLY A 32 -7.66 22.93 -45.21
N LEU A 33 -6.76 22.42 -44.37
CA LEU A 33 -5.97 21.22 -44.67
C LEU A 33 -6.85 19.97 -44.82
N GLY A 34 -6.59 19.14 -45.84
CA GLY A 34 -7.42 17.96 -46.13
C GLY A 34 -7.44 16.90 -45.01
N PHE A 35 -6.44 16.89 -44.13
CA PHE A 35 -6.34 15.96 -43.00
C PHE A 35 -6.94 16.50 -41.68
N ARG A 36 -7.57 17.68 -41.69
CA ARG A 36 -8.15 18.32 -40.48
C ARG A 36 -9.10 17.43 -39.67
N PHE A 37 -9.91 16.60 -40.35
CA PHE A 37 -10.83 15.68 -39.68
C PHE A 37 -10.12 14.49 -39.03
N ARG A 38 -8.99 14.04 -39.59
CA ARG A 38 -8.14 13.00 -38.97
C ARG A 38 -7.49 13.53 -37.71
N LEU A 39 -7.02 14.78 -37.76
CA LEU A 39 -6.48 15.48 -36.59
C LEU A 39 -7.54 15.66 -35.50
N PHE A 40 -8.76 16.07 -35.85
CA PHE A 40 -9.85 16.15 -34.88
C PHE A 40 -10.11 14.83 -34.16
N GLY A 41 -10.14 13.71 -34.91
CA GLY A 41 -10.27 12.38 -34.32
C GLY A 41 -9.11 12.00 -33.39
N ALA A 42 -7.87 12.35 -33.77
CA ALA A 42 -6.70 12.11 -32.91
C ALA A 42 -6.74 12.96 -31.64
N THR A 43 -7.09 14.25 -31.74
CA THR A 43 -7.21 15.15 -30.60
C THR A 43 -8.32 14.71 -29.64
N SER A 44 -9.49 14.31 -30.16
CA SER A 44 -10.59 13.86 -29.31
C SER A 44 -10.27 12.55 -28.59
N PHE A 45 -9.62 11.61 -29.28
CA PHE A 45 -9.11 10.40 -28.65
C PHE A 45 -8.08 10.71 -27.55
N MET A 46 -7.13 11.61 -27.84
CA MET A 46 -6.13 12.02 -26.85
C MET A 46 -6.76 12.67 -25.62
N ALA A 47 -7.80 13.48 -25.78
CA ALA A 47 -8.56 14.05 -24.66
C ALA A 47 -9.18 12.97 -23.76
N VAL A 48 -9.75 11.91 -24.33
CA VAL A 48 -10.27 10.77 -23.56
C VAL A 48 -9.15 10.05 -22.80
N VAL A 49 -8.00 9.83 -23.45
CA VAL A 49 -6.82 9.22 -22.82
C VAL A 49 -6.30 10.08 -21.66
N THR A 50 -6.14 11.39 -21.86
CA THR A 50 -5.73 12.32 -20.79
C THR A 50 -6.72 12.29 -19.63
N ALA A 51 -8.02 12.35 -19.89
CA ALA A 51 -9.05 12.28 -18.85
C ALA A 51 -9.00 10.96 -18.07
N SER A 52 -8.73 9.84 -18.76
CA SER A 52 -8.59 8.53 -18.12
C SER A 52 -7.37 8.46 -17.21
N ILE A 53 -6.21 8.91 -17.68
CA ILE A 53 -4.98 8.94 -16.87
C ILE A 53 -5.16 9.89 -15.67
N PHE A 54 -5.79 11.05 -15.88
CA PHE A 54 -6.12 11.97 -14.80
C PHE A 54 -7.02 11.31 -13.75
N ALA A 55 -8.10 10.65 -14.16
CA ALA A 55 -8.99 9.95 -13.23
C ALA A 55 -8.26 8.89 -12.41
N LEU A 56 -7.35 8.12 -13.02
CA LEU A 56 -6.50 7.17 -12.30
C LEU A 56 -5.50 7.86 -11.35
N SER A 57 -4.99 9.04 -11.73
CA SER A 57 -4.07 9.83 -10.91
C SER A 57 -4.71 10.42 -9.64
N LEU A 58 -6.04 10.55 -9.59
CA LEU A 58 -6.78 10.98 -8.39
C LEU A 58 -6.73 9.96 -7.24
N GLY A 59 -6.03 8.84 -7.41
CA GLY A 59 -5.71 7.95 -6.30
C GLY A 59 -6.87 7.04 -5.95
N LEU A 60 -7.20 6.12 -6.87
CA LEU A 60 -8.10 5.00 -6.53
C LEU A 60 -7.62 4.20 -5.30
N PHE A 61 -6.34 4.30 -4.93
CA PHE A 61 -5.78 3.71 -3.70
C PHE A 61 -4.61 4.55 -3.14
N VAL A 62 -4.89 5.57 -2.32
CA VAL A 62 -3.84 6.23 -1.53
C VAL A 62 -3.38 5.26 -0.45
N HIS A 63 -2.21 4.65 -0.65
CA HIS A 63 -1.53 3.91 0.40
C HIS A 63 -0.74 4.94 1.21
N THR A 64 -1.20 5.25 2.42
CA THR A 64 -0.42 6.11 3.33
C THR A 64 0.77 5.28 3.80
N GLU A 65 1.97 5.62 3.33
CA GLU A 65 3.21 5.07 3.89
C GLU A 65 3.48 5.73 5.24
N ILE A 66 3.51 4.92 6.30
CA ILE A 66 3.82 5.34 7.65
C ILE A 66 5.35 5.30 7.81
N PRO A 67 5.99 6.44 8.11
CA PRO A 67 7.45 6.48 8.31
C PRO A 67 7.91 5.45 9.34
N GLY A 68 8.99 4.73 9.02
CA GLY A 68 9.56 3.69 9.88
C GLY A 68 8.87 2.33 9.80
N ALA A 69 7.76 2.19 9.06
CA ALA A 69 7.18 0.88 8.76
C ALA A 69 8.08 0.10 7.80
N ILE A 70 8.21 -1.20 8.03
CA ILE A 70 8.92 -2.10 7.12
C ILE A 70 7.96 -2.95 6.30
N ARG A 71 8.50 -3.55 5.24
CA ARG A 71 7.76 -4.50 4.41
C ARG A 71 7.37 -5.73 5.23
N TYR A 72 6.08 -6.07 5.18
CA TYR A 72 5.53 -7.29 5.74
C TYR A 72 4.85 -8.13 4.64
N SER A 73 4.53 -9.38 4.98
CA SER A 73 3.71 -10.28 4.16
C SER A 73 2.46 -10.68 4.92
N LEU A 74 1.30 -10.73 4.26
CA LEU A 74 0.09 -11.28 4.85
C LEU A 74 0.17 -12.81 4.81
N VAL A 75 0.15 -13.45 5.98
CA VAL A 75 0.32 -14.91 6.11
C VAL A 75 -0.96 -15.62 6.54
N TYR A 76 -1.90 -14.90 7.13
CA TYR A 76 -3.22 -15.42 7.47
C TYR A 76 -4.24 -14.30 7.48
N ASP A 77 -5.43 -14.57 6.96
CA ASP A 77 -6.58 -13.69 7.02
C ASP A 77 -7.85 -14.55 7.07
N ASN A 78 -8.71 -14.32 8.06
CA ASN A 78 -9.98 -15.05 8.17
C ASN A 78 -11.14 -14.38 7.41
N GLY A 79 -10.89 -13.28 6.69
CA GLY A 79 -11.90 -12.49 6.00
C GLY A 79 -12.87 -11.74 6.93
N ALA A 80 -12.66 -11.81 8.24
CA ALA A 80 -13.50 -11.26 9.28
C ALA A 80 -12.66 -10.35 10.20
N ASN A 81 -12.55 -10.70 11.47
CA ASN A 81 -11.96 -9.88 12.52
C ASN A 81 -10.48 -10.19 12.85
N GLN A 82 -9.79 -11.04 12.07
CA GLN A 82 -8.40 -11.39 12.37
C GLN A 82 -7.50 -11.54 11.13
N ALA A 83 -6.32 -10.94 11.19
CA ALA A 83 -5.23 -11.19 10.27
C ALA A 83 -3.89 -11.37 10.99
N VAL A 84 -2.96 -12.07 10.35
CA VAL A 84 -1.57 -12.20 10.80
C VAL A 84 -0.65 -11.79 9.67
N VAL A 85 0.28 -10.90 9.98
CA VAL A 85 1.32 -10.43 9.07
C VAL A 85 2.68 -10.88 9.58
N ALA A 86 3.60 -11.17 8.65
CA ALA A 86 4.96 -11.62 8.94
C ALA A 86 6.01 -10.61 8.46
N VAL A 87 7.04 -10.42 9.26
CA VAL A 87 8.21 -9.56 8.99
C VAL A 87 9.51 -10.33 9.07
N SER A 88 10.59 -9.73 8.57
CA SER A 88 11.95 -10.24 8.73
C SER A 88 12.29 -10.41 10.22
N PRO A 89 13.07 -11.44 10.61
CA PRO A 89 13.63 -11.55 11.95
C PRO A 89 14.65 -10.44 12.26
N GLU A 90 15.11 -9.66 11.28
CA GLU A 90 16.02 -8.52 11.46
C GLU A 90 15.28 -7.20 11.79
N ILE A 91 13.98 -7.25 12.08
CA ILE A 91 13.19 -6.06 12.44
C ILE A 91 13.70 -5.44 13.75
N GLU A 92 13.83 -4.10 13.74
CA GLU A 92 14.13 -3.32 14.94
C GLU A 92 12.87 -3.06 15.78
N GLU A 93 13.03 -2.93 17.10
CA GLU A 93 11.91 -2.69 18.02
C GLU A 93 11.13 -1.41 17.66
N SER A 94 11.82 -0.36 17.22
CA SER A 94 11.23 0.90 16.80
C SER A 94 10.37 0.80 15.54
N GLN A 95 10.50 -0.28 14.75
CA GLN A 95 9.76 -0.50 13.51
C GLN A 95 8.47 -1.29 13.72
N ILE A 96 8.28 -1.93 14.88
CA ILE A 96 7.13 -2.81 15.16
C ILE A 96 5.82 -2.04 15.14
N GLU A 97 5.73 -0.95 15.91
CA GLU A 97 4.52 -0.12 15.96
C GLU A 97 4.19 0.54 14.61
N PRO A 98 5.12 1.22 13.91
CA PRO A 98 4.87 1.74 12.58
C PRO A 98 4.37 0.67 11.60
N THR A 99 4.95 -0.54 11.65
CA THR A 99 4.55 -1.65 10.78
C THR A 99 3.15 -2.16 11.10
N LEU A 100 2.78 -2.27 12.39
CA LEU A 100 1.42 -2.61 12.82
C LEU A 100 0.41 -1.56 12.33
N ARG A 101 0.73 -0.27 12.45
CA ARG A 101 -0.13 0.82 11.94
C ARG A 101 -0.26 0.77 10.42
N GLN A 102 0.82 0.48 9.71
CA GLN A 102 0.80 0.31 8.25
C GLN A 102 -0.09 -0.85 7.85
N ALA A 103 0.03 -1.99 8.55
CA ALA A 103 -0.82 -3.16 8.32
C ALA A 103 -2.29 -2.85 8.62
N ALA A 104 -2.56 -2.12 9.69
CA ALA A 104 -3.91 -1.66 10.03
C ALA A 104 -4.54 -0.81 8.93
N ASN A 105 -3.80 0.12 8.33
CA ASN A 105 -4.30 0.93 7.23
C ASN A 105 -4.54 0.10 5.96
N ASN A 106 -3.53 -0.69 5.56
CA ASN A 106 -3.56 -1.45 4.32
C ASN A 106 -4.62 -2.55 4.30
N LEU A 107 -4.85 -3.21 5.44
CA LEU A 107 -5.80 -4.33 5.55
C LEU A 107 -7.22 -3.86 5.87
N TYR A 108 -7.50 -2.56 5.87
CA TYR A 108 -8.87 -2.08 6.06
C TYR A 108 -9.79 -2.49 4.90
N SER A 109 -10.96 -3.02 5.23
CA SER A 109 -12.01 -3.34 4.25
C SER A 109 -13.40 -3.15 4.86
N PHE A 110 -14.31 -2.50 4.12
CA PHE A 110 -15.70 -2.26 4.53
C PHE A 110 -16.53 -3.55 4.65
N GLY A 111 -16.09 -4.66 4.03
CA GLY A 111 -16.83 -5.93 4.01
C GLY A 111 -16.56 -6.85 5.20
N ARG A 112 -15.74 -6.43 6.17
CA ARG A 112 -15.35 -7.28 7.30
C ARG A 112 -16.46 -7.27 8.35
N ASN A 113 -16.91 -8.46 8.73
CA ASN A 113 -17.90 -8.62 9.79
C ASN A 113 -17.21 -8.98 11.12
N GLY A 114 -17.76 -8.46 12.22
CA GLY A 114 -17.39 -8.92 13.54
C GLY A 114 -17.73 -10.40 13.69
N ARG A 115 -16.90 -11.14 14.43
CA ARG A 115 -17.14 -12.54 14.77
C ARG A 115 -17.17 -12.66 16.30
N ASP A 116 -18.10 -13.46 16.82
CA ASP A 116 -18.24 -13.75 18.24
C ASP A 116 -18.44 -12.50 19.13
N GLY A 117 -19.09 -11.46 18.59
CA GLY A 117 -19.34 -10.19 19.29
C GLY A 117 -18.16 -9.20 19.32
N GLU A 118 -16.99 -9.58 18.79
CA GLU A 118 -15.83 -8.70 18.70
C GLU A 118 -15.93 -7.81 17.44
N ASN A 119 -16.34 -6.55 17.63
CA ASN A 119 -16.44 -5.54 16.57
C ASN A 119 -15.10 -4.85 16.23
N LYS A 120 -13.98 -5.49 16.59
CA LYS A 120 -12.64 -4.99 16.35
C LYS A 120 -11.86 -5.93 15.45
N PHE A 121 -11.15 -5.36 14.47
CA PHE A 121 -10.21 -6.09 13.65
C PHE A 121 -8.87 -6.19 14.38
N THR A 122 -8.41 -7.42 14.63
CA THR A 122 -7.12 -7.71 15.27
C THR A 122 -6.10 -8.12 14.22
N ILE A 123 -4.99 -7.39 14.14
CA ILE A 123 -3.85 -7.75 13.30
C ILE A 123 -2.69 -8.10 14.20
N LYS A 124 -2.14 -9.30 14.02
CA LYS A 124 -0.98 -9.78 14.77
C LYS A 124 0.26 -9.72 13.90
N LEU A 125 1.35 -9.17 14.43
CA LEU A 125 2.64 -9.15 13.77
C LEU A 125 3.51 -10.27 14.31
N ARG A 126 4.05 -11.11 13.42
CA ARG A 126 4.97 -12.18 13.78
C ARG A 126 6.25 -12.15 12.95
N THR A 127 7.26 -12.83 13.45
CA THR A 127 8.45 -13.23 12.68
C THR A 127 8.65 -14.74 12.77
N LEU A 128 9.59 -15.28 12.00
CA LEU A 128 9.99 -16.68 12.04
C LEU A 128 11.43 -16.77 12.53
N LEU A 129 11.61 -17.42 13.68
CA LEU A 129 12.93 -17.77 14.20
C LEU A 129 13.37 -19.13 13.67
N HIS A 130 14.68 -19.27 13.47
CA HIS A 130 15.32 -20.52 13.04
C HIS A 130 16.34 -20.95 14.10
N PRO A 131 15.89 -21.47 15.26
CA PRO A 131 16.80 -21.83 16.35
C PRO A 131 17.75 -22.97 15.98
N GLU A 132 17.31 -23.90 15.14
CA GLU A 132 18.09 -25.04 14.67
C GLU A 132 17.86 -25.27 13.16
N PRO A 133 18.82 -25.89 12.43
CA PRO A 133 18.62 -26.24 11.04
C PRO A 133 17.38 -27.11 10.83
N GLY A 134 16.44 -26.64 9.99
CA GLY A 134 15.20 -27.36 9.69
C GLY A 134 14.06 -27.13 10.69
N ILE A 135 14.26 -26.33 11.74
CA ILE A 135 13.20 -25.97 12.71
C ILE A 135 12.90 -24.47 12.59
N SER A 136 11.65 -24.14 12.31
CA SER A 136 11.16 -22.75 12.30
C SER A 136 10.06 -22.57 13.35
N VAL A 137 10.17 -21.53 14.16
CA VAL A 137 9.20 -21.23 15.22
C VAL A 137 8.63 -19.82 15.00
N PRO A 138 7.29 -19.66 14.93
CA PRO A 138 6.68 -18.34 14.85
C PRO A 138 6.77 -17.61 16.19
N LEU A 139 7.22 -16.37 16.15
CA LEU A 139 7.31 -15.48 17.31
C LEU A 139 6.48 -14.22 17.06
N TYR A 140 5.47 -13.97 17.90
CA TYR A 140 4.65 -12.76 17.78
C TYR A 140 5.34 -11.57 18.45
N LEU A 141 5.40 -10.43 17.78
CA LEU A 141 6.09 -9.22 18.26
C LEU A 141 5.11 -8.18 18.82
N GLY A 142 3.85 -8.25 18.39
CA GLY A 142 2.79 -7.38 18.91
C GLY A 142 1.49 -7.59 18.16
N GLN A 143 0.47 -6.82 18.55
CA GLN A 143 -0.82 -6.78 17.90
C GLN A 143 -1.42 -5.37 17.91
N ILE A 144 -2.30 -5.12 16.95
CA ILE A 144 -3.12 -3.92 16.89
C ILE A 144 -4.58 -4.32 16.76
N LYS A 145 -5.44 -3.70 17.57
CA LYS A 145 -6.90 -3.79 17.46
C LYS A 145 -7.45 -2.44 17.01
N ARG A 146 -8.27 -2.47 15.97
CA ARG A 146 -8.93 -1.28 15.38
C ARG A 146 -10.41 -1.54 15.15
N SER A 147 -11.17 -0.48 14.94
CA SER A 147 -12.55 -0.56 14.47
C SER A 147 -12.65 -1.24 13.10
N LEU A 148 -13.71 -2.04 12.92
CA LEU A 148 -14.11 -2.61 11.62
C LEU A 148 -14.84 -1.58 10.74
N SER A 149 -15.48 -0.57 11.34
CA SER A 149 -16.39 0.35 10.64
C SER A 149 -15.74 1.68 10.25
N SER A 150 -14.66 2.08 10.93
CA SER A 150 -13.95 3.33 10.63
C SER A 150 -12.57 3.03 10.07
N ARG A 151 -12.20 3.65 8.93
CA ARG A 151 -10.85 3.59 8.35
C ARG A 151 -9.85 4.38 9.19
N GLU A 152 -10.24 5.56 9.64
CA GLU A 152 -9.47 6.41 10.53
C GLU A 152 -9.98 6.16 11.95
N ASP A 153 -9.20 5.39 12.72
CA ASP A 153 -9.54 5.03 14.08
C ASP A 153 -8.50 5.65 15.02
N ASP A 154 -8.86 6.74 15.67
CA ASP A 154 -8.00 7.41 16.65
C ASP A 154 -7.82 6.58 17.93
N ASN A 155 -8.65 5.55 18.14
CA ASN A 155 -8.66 4.70 19.32
C ASN A 155 -8.05 3.31 19.08
N MET A 156 -7.12 3.19 18.13
CA MET A 156 -6.37 1.95 17.91
C MET A 156 -5.63 1.51 19.18
N GLN A 157 -5.83 0.26 19.56
CA GLN A 157 -5.17 -0.35 20.72
C GLN A 157 -3.97 -1.15 20.23
N ILE A 158 -2.77 -0.70 20.57
CA ILE A 158 -1.52 -1.34 20.19
C ILE A 158 -0.93 -2.01 21.43
N GLU A 159 -0.55 -3.27 21.28
CA GLU A 159 0.12 -4.03 22.32
C GLU A 159 1.41 -4.60 21.75
N ILE A 160 2.53 -4.27 22.38
CA ILE A 160 3.87 -4.70 21.98
C ILE A 160 4.32 -5.79 22.97
N PHE A 161 4.77 -6.93 22.44
CA PHE A 161 5.16 -8.08 23.26
C PHE A 161 6.65 -8.00 23.63
N THR A 162 6.99 -7.13 24.59
CA THR A 162 8.39 -6.85 24.99
C THR A 162 9.19 -8.10 25.36
N GLN A 163 8.56 -9.10 26.00
CA GLN A 163 9.22 -10.37 26.32
C GLN A 163 9.65 -11.15 25.07
N ASN A 164 8.81 -11.16 24.03
CA ASN A 164 9.12 -11.82 22.77
C ASN A 164 10.18 -11.04 21.99
N ILE A 165 10.19 -9.71 22.10
CA ILE A 165 11.25 -8.88 21.50
C ILE A 165 12.61 -9.18 22.15
N ALA A 166 12.66 -9.41 23.47
CA ALA A 166 13.88 -9.86 24.13
C ALA A 166 14.38 -11.20 23.57
N GLN A 167 13.48 -12.18 23.36
CA GLN A 167 13.83 -13.46 22.73
C GLN A 167 14.32 -13.28 21.28
N LEU A 168 13.74 -12.35 20.53
CA LEU A 168 14.22 -12.00 19.18
C LEU A 168 15.65 -11.47 19.22
N LYS A 169 15.96 -10.54 20.13
CA LYS A 169 17.31 -9.98 20.29
C LYS A 169 18.33 -11.06 20.67
N GLU A 170 17.96 -11.99 21.55
CA GLU A 170 18.80 -13.15 21.89
C GLU A 170 19.06 -14.07 20.69
N ALA A 171 18.03 -14.32 19.87
CA ALA A 171 18.17 -15.14 18.67
C ALA A 171 19.06 -14.47 17.61
N GLN A 172 18.91 -13.16 17.41
CA GLN A 172 19.76 -12.36 16.52
C GLN A 172 21.22 -12.36 16.99
N ALA A 173 21.47 -12.23 18.29
CA ALA A 173 22.82 -12.26 18.85
C ALA A 173 23.52 -13.60 18.58
N LYS A 174 22.79 -14.72 18.69
CA LYS A 174 23.33 -16.06 18.40
C LYS A 174 23.65 -16.27 16.91
N SER A 175 22.84 -15.74 16.00
CA SER A 175 23.08 -15.87 14.56
C SER A 175 24.29 -15.06 14.06
N VAL A 176 24.73 -14.03 14.79
CA VAL A 176 25.91 -13.22 14.44
C VAL A 176 27.21 -13.87 14.93
N SER A 177 27.15 -14.78 15.91
CA SER A 177 28.32 -15.46 16.50
C SER A 177 28.68 -16.81 15.86
N SER A 178 27.92 -17.29 14.87
CA SER A 178 28.19 -18.50 14.07
C SER A 178 28.58 -18.13 12.65
#